data_AF-A0A6G2DPK4-F1
#
_entry.id   AF-A0A6G2DPK4-F1
#
_cell.length_a   1.000
_cell.length_b   1.000
_cell.length_c   1.000
_cell.angle_alpha   90.00
_cell.angle_beta   90.00
_cell.angle_gamma   90.00
#
_symmetry.space_group_name_H-M   'P 1'
#
loop_
_entity.id
_entity.type
_entity.pdbx_description
1 polymer ?
#
loop_
_entity_poly.entity_id
_entity_poly.type
_entity_poly.pdbx_seq_one_letter_code
_entity_poly.pdbx_strand_id
1 'polypeptide(L)'
;ILIIAGFVGVTALGAAGDNLVLKIGSYIPFISTFFMPFRAINGYASGLEAWISLAITVVFAVTATAFIGRMYASLVLQTDDLG
;
A
#
# COMPACT_ATOMS: atom_id res chain seq x y z
N ILE A 1 13.17 -10.77 6.12
CA ILE A 1 13.88 -10.47 4.85
C ILE A 1 13.11 -9.49 4.00
N LEU A 2 11.84 -9.75 3.61
CA LEU A 2 11.06 -8.86 2.74
C LEU A 2 10.93 -7.40 3.24
N ILE A 3 10.63 -7.20 4.52
CA ILE A 3 10.50 -5.84 5.10
C ILE A 3 11.83 -5.07 5.02
N ILE A 4 12.94 -5.73 5.36
CA ILE A 4 14.27 -5.13 5.31
C ILE A 4 14.65 -4.82 3.86
N ALA A 5 14.40 -5.75 2.92
CA ALA A 5 14.66 -5.53 1.50
C ALA A 5 13.84 -4.36 0.94
N GLY A 6 12.55 -4.26 1.29
CA GLY A 6 11.69 -3.14 0.90
C GLY A 6 12.20 -1.81 1.45
N PHE A 7 12.56 -1.76 2.73
CA PHE A 7 13.08 -0.54 3.35
C PHE A 7 14.44 -0.12 2.77
N VAL A 8 15.36 -1.07 2.58
CA VAL A 8 16.67 -0.81 1.97
C VAL A 8 16.52 -0.33 0.52
N GLY A 9 15.58 -0.90 -0.24
CA GLY A 9 15.26 -0.45 -1.60
C GLY A 9 14.78 0.99 -1.64
N VAL A 10 13.92 1.40 -0.70
CA VAL A 10 13.44 2.78 -0.59
C VAL A 10 14.56 3.74 -0.19
N THR A 11 15.43 3.35 0.74
CA THR A 11 16.58 4.18 1.12
C THR A 11 17.56 4.38 -0.05
N ALA A 12 17.74 3.37 -0.91
CA ALA A 12 18.57 3.50 -2.11
C ALA A 12 17.93 4.44 -3.15
N LEU A 13 16.62 4.34 -3.35
CA LEU A 13 15.86 5.23 -4.23
C LEU A 13 15.83 6.68 -3.72
N GLY A 14 15.81 6.87 -2.40
CA GLY A 14 15.78 8.18 -1.75
C GLY A 14 17.14 8.81 -1.48
N ALA A 15 18.24 8.12 -1.81
CA ALA A 15 19.60 8.68 -1.68
C ALA A 15 19.81 9.94 -2.53
N ALA A 16 19.03 10.12 -3.60
CA ALA A 16 19.04 11.29 -4.47
C ALA A 16 18.06 12.41 -4.04
N GLY A 17 17.37 12.27 -2.89
CA GLY A 17 16.36 13.22 -2.40
C GLY A 17 14.90 12.80 -2.68
N ASP A 18 13.94 13.68 -2.37
CA ASP A 18 12.51 13.44 -2.66
C ASP A 18 12.28 13.46 -4.17
N ASN A 19 11.97 12.30 -4.72
CA ASN A 19 11.72 12.14 -6.15
C ASN A 19 10.24 11.82 -6.41
N LEU A 20 9.79 12.02 -7.65
CA LEU A 20 8.39 11.79 -8.02
C LEU A 20 7.95 10.34 -7.77
N VAL A 21 8.86 9.38 -7.91
CA VAL A 21 8.59 7.95 -7.65
C VAL A 21 8.25 7.73 -6.18
N LEU A 22 9.03 8.31 -5.27
CA LEU A 22 8.79 8.26 -3.83
C LEU A 22 7.46 8.93 -3.48
N LYS A 23 7.20 10.09 -4.08
CA LYS A 23 5.97 10.85 -3.84
C LYS A 23 4.72 10.09 -4.29
N ILE A 24 4.70 9.53 -5.49
CA ILE A 24 3.57 8.75 -6.01
C ILE A 24 3.45 7.43 -5.25
N GLY A 25 4.56 6.70 -5.07
CA GLY A 25 4.57 5.41 -4.38
C GLY A 25 4.10 5.48 -2.94
N SER A 26 4.21 6.66 -2.29
CA SER A 26 3.67 6.90 -0.95
C SER A 26 2.15 6.82 -0.84
N TYR A 27 1.42 6.89 -1.95
CA TYR A 27 -0.04 6.80 -1.98
C TYR A 27 -0.57 5.50 -2.57
N ILE A 28 0.32 4.60 -3.03
CA ILE A 28 -0.07 3.28 -3.53
C ILE A 28 -0.19 2.31 -2.35
N PRO A 29 -1.35 1.66 -2.13
CA PRO A 29 -1.54 0.70 -1.05
C PRO A 29 -0.45 -0.39 -1.02
N PHE A 30 -0.10 -0.85 0.19
CA PHE A 30 1.03 -1.75 0.50
C PHE A 30 2.42 -1.17 0.27
N ILE A 31 2.68 -0.52 -0.86
CA ILE A 31 3.97 0.14 -1.15
C ILE A 31 4.16 1.38 -0.26
N SER A 32 3.06 2.09 0.02
CA SER A 32 2.99 3.25 0.91
C SER A 32 3.60 2.99 2.28
N THR A 33 3.53 1.74 2.77
CA THR A 33 4.08 1.33 4.07
C THR A 33 5.59 1.43 4.18
N PHE A 34 6.30 1.50 3.05
CA PHE A 34 7.75 1.75 3.00
C PHE A 34 8.07 3.18 2.57
N PHE A 35 7.36 3.69 1.57
CA PHE A 35 7.65 4.98 0.93
C PHE A 35 7.25 6.17 1.79
N MET A 36 6.06 6.11 2.42
CA MET A 36 5.53 7.21 3.21
C MET A 36 6.30 7.42 4.52
N PRO A 37 6.63 6.38 5.32
CA PRO A 37 7.49 6.54 6.50
C PRO A 37 8.88 7.07 6.15
N PHE A 38 9.47 6.62 5.03
CA PHE A 38 10.75 7.16 4.57
C PHE A 38 10.66 8.66 4.27
N ARG A 39 9.63 9.11 3.53
CA ARG A 39 9.43 10.54 3.26
C ARG A 39 9.14 11.34 4.53
N ALA A 40 8.37 10.79 5.46
CA ALA A 40 8.05 11.46 6.72
C ALA A 40 9.29 11.64 7.62
N ILE A 41 10.13 10.61 7.76
CA ILE A 41 11.36 10.66 8.58
C ILE A 41 12.37 11.67 8.01
N ASN A 42 12.48 11.76 6.69
CA ASN A 42 13.36 12.71 6.03
C ASN A 42 12.77 14.13 5.88
N GLY A 43 11.56 14.37 6.40
CA GLY A 43 10.91 15.68 6.34
C GLY A 43 10.34 16.07 4.96
N TYR A 44 10.26 15.14 4.01
CA TYR A 44 9.73 15.36 2.66
C TYR A 44 8.21 15.34 2.57
N ALA A 45 7.54 14.82 3.60
CA ALA A 45 6.09 14.72 3.65
C ALA A 45 5.54 15.27 4.95
N SER A 46 4.46 16.04 4.82
CA SER A 46 3.74 16.60 5.96
C SER A 46 2.88 15.55 6.68
N GLY A 47 2.47 15.83 7.91
CA GLY A 47 1.54 14.98 8.65
C GLY A 47 0.21 14.76 7.92
N LEU A 48 -0.25 15.75 7.16
CA LEU A 48 -1.48 15.63 6.36
C LEU A 48 -1.32 14.60 5.23
N GLU A 49 -0.20 14.63 4.51
CA GLU A 49 0.10 13.63 3.47
C GLU A 49 0.14 12.21 4.04
N ALA A 50 0.66 12.04 5.26
CA ALA A 50 0.69 10.75 5.95
C ALA A 50 -0.71 10.22 6.26
N TRP A 51 -1.60 11.09 6.76
CA TRP A 51 -2.99 10.73 7.03
C TRP A 51 -3.77 10.39 5.75
N ILE A 52 -3.52 11.11 4.65
CA ILE A 52 -4.14 10.81 3.35
C ILE A 52 -3.67 9.45 2.83
N SER A 53 -2.36 9.17 2.88
CA SER A 53 -1.79 7.87 2.49
C SER A 53 -2.39 6.71 3.30
N LEU A 54 -2.54 6.92 4.62
CA LEU A 54 -3.18 5.94 5.50
C LEU A 54 -4.65 5.72 5.11
N ALA A 55 -5.42 6.79 4.89
CA ALA A 55 -6.83 6.71 4.50
C ALA A 55 -7.01 5.92 3.18
N ILE A 56 -6.18 6.21 2.16
CA ILE A 56 -6.19 5.46 0.89
C ILE A 56 -5.90 3.97 1.13
N THR A 57 -4.91 3.67 1.96
CA THR A 57 -4.53 2.29 2.28
C THR A 57 -5.66 1.54 2.99
N VAL A 58 -6.35 2.19 3.93
CA VAL A 58 -7.50 1.62 4.64
C VAL A 58 -8.68 1.39 3.70
N VAL A 59 -9.03 2.36 2.87
CA VAL A 59 -10.11 2.23 1.88
C VAL A 59 -9.83 1.08 0.92
N PHE A 60 -8.58 0.97 0.45
CA PHE A 60 -8.16 -0.13 -0.39
C PHE A 60 -8.30 -1.47 0.34
N ALA A 61 -7.80 -1.59 1.58
CA ALA A 61 -7.88 -2.82 2.34
C ALA A 61 -9.33 -3.29 2.51
N VAL A 62 -10.23 -2.39 2.91
CA VAL A 62 -11.67 -2.70 3.07
C VAL A 62 -12.29 -3.14 1.74
N THR A 63 -12.00 -2.41 0.66
CA THR A 63 -12.55 -2.73 -0.68
C THR A 63 -12.03 -4.06 -1.18
N ALA A 64 -10.73 -4.33 -1.03
CA ALA A 64 -10.11 -5.60 -1.41
C ALA A 64 -10.68 -6.76 -0.61
N THR A 65 -10.83 -6.63 0.71
CA THR A 65 -11.45 -7.65 1.56
C THR A 65 -12.89 -7.94 1.13
N ALA A 66 -13.70 -6.91 0.89
CA ALA A 66 -15.08 -7.08 0.44
C ALA A 66 -15.15 -7.74 -0.95
N PHE A 67 -14.29 -7.32 -1.88
CA PHE A 67 -14.21 -7.88 -3.23
C PHE A 67 -13.82 -9.35 -3.21
N ILE A 68 -12.76 -9.70 -2.47
CA ILE A 68 -12.29 -11.08 -2.32
C ILE A 68 -13.39 -11.92 -1.66
N GLY A 69 -14.04 -11.44 -0.59
CA GLY A 69 -15.14 -12.15 0.05
C GLY A 69 -16.31 -12.46 -0.89
N ARG A 70 -16.68 -11.51 -1.77
CA ARG A 70 -17.71 -11.74 -2.80
C ARG A 70 -17.28 -12.77 -3.84
N MET A 71 -16.03 -12.73 -4.29
CA MET A 71 -15.51 -13.73 -5.23
C MET A 71 -15.56 -15.14 -4.63
N TYR A 72 -15.14 -15.31 -3.37
CA TYR A 72 -15.22 -16.60 -2.68
C TYR A 72 -16.65 -17.11 -2.57
N ALA A 73 -17.60 -16.25 -2.17
CA ALA A 73 -19.01 -16.62 -2.10
C ALA A 73 -19.55 -17.05 -3.47
N SER A 74 -19.18 -16.35 -4.55
CA SER A 74 -19.61 -16.72 -5.91
C SER A 74 -19.06 -18.08 -6.35
N LEU A 75 -17.80 -18.40 -6.03
CA LEU A 75 -17.19 -19.69 -6.40
C LEU A 75 -17.81 -20.85 -5.62
N VAL A 76 -18.11 -20.66 -4.34
CA VAL A 76 -18.73 -21.72 -3.52
C VAL A 76 -20.16 -22.03 -3.99
N LEU A 77 -20.91 -21.00 -4.39
CA LEU A 77 -22.27 -21.16 -4.92
C LEU A 77 -22.27 -21.87 -6.28
N GLN A 78 -21.20 -21.75 -7.07
CA GLN A 78 -21.08 -22.47 -8.34
C GLN A 78 -20.75 -23.95 -8.17
N THR A 79 -20.08 -24.34 -7.09
CA THR A 79 -19.78 -25.76 -6.81
C THR A 79 -20.97 -26.54 -6.25
N ASP A 80 -21.96 -25.85 -5.66
CA ASP A 80 -23.15 -26.47 -5.07
C ASP A 80 -24.23 -26.81 -6.13
N ASP A 81 -24.24 -26.08 -7.25
CA ASP A 81 -25.23 -26.21 -8.34
C ASP A 81 -24.82 -27.22 -9.44
N LEU A 82 -23.70 -27.93 -9.25
CA LEU A 82 -23.13 -28.91 -10.19
C LEU A 82 -23.06 -30.35 -9.61
N GLY A 83 -23.59 -30.58 -8.41
CA GLY A 83 -23.79 -31.90 -7.80
C GLY A 83 -25.25 -32.35 -7.86
#